data_AF-A0A961ENA6-F1
#
_entry.id   AF-A0A961ENA6-F1
#
_cell.length_a   1.000
_cell.length_b   1.000
_cell.length_c   1.000
_cell.angle_alpha   90.00
_cell.angle_beta   90.00
_cell.angle_gamma   90.00
#
_symmetry.space_group_name_H-M   'P 1'
#
loop_
_entity.id
_entity.type
_entity.pdbx_description
1 polymer ?
#
loop_
_entity_poly.entity_id
_entity_poly.type
_entity_poly.pdbx_seq_one_letter_code
_entity_poly.pdbx_strand_id
1 'polypeptide(L)'
;RREAGDDTWHSDALGGGKIKVVVSGSASDTGAVAAHVRKKHEQDAVKARVKQAEDPLEIVIVKDMMLTGFDAPCLHTLYVDRPIKGALLMQTLARVNRTFRGKDNGLLVGYAPLTESLEAALAEYSATDREVKPQGRGSDEQVALALELLDALDALVPFDWHARLAADSGPRAFLKVVNATAEELNRPENRCPSTSATEAAVDAAVFEEARSYDVPADPAAWSEENPAHPTSVSARYRKLAAQLTRAWSIGGGSETLAERIADFRFHSDVRVLLAKQQAELCRASGRPIPEEVERLLRSLIAEHTGSGEVVDIYAAAGIDRPDLTRLTPAALDKIRQTKSPHLAIEALRAALLADADAVTGGNIARERQFSQRLAELMNRYLNAHLTAAEIIEELIQMAKDIAAEARRGEQFDPPLDRRQLATYDALATNESADLIMGQDTLAKIARELVDVVRRDVKTDWTVREDVRAKLRSSIKRLLVKYDYPPDQQQEAIARVIEQMELFAAKEEA
;
A
#
# COMPACT_ATOMS: atom_id res chain seq x y z
N ARG A 1 10.29 47.94 -25.25
CA ARG A 1 11.65 48.33 -24.84
C ARG A 1 12.33 47.10 -24.23
N ARG A 2 13.11 46.35 -25.01
CA ARG A 2 14.15 45.47 -24.46
C ARG A 2 15.44 46.24 -24.65
N GLU A 3 15.93 46.83 -23.58
CA GLU A 3 17.31 47.30 -23.54
C GLU A 3 18.20 46.06 -23.60
N ALA A 4 19.14 46.07 -24.55
CA ALA A 4 20.23 45.12 -24.64
C ALA A 4 21.13 45.33 -23.41
N GLY A 5 20.77 44.68 -22.30
CA GLY A 5 21.67 44.44 -21.18
C GLY A 5 22.45 43.16 -21.48
N ASP A 6 23.76 43.22 -21.27
CA ASP A 6 24.69 42.10 -21.34
C ASP A 6 24.12 40.87 -20.61
N ASP A 7 23.59 39.88 -21.35
CA ASP A 7 22.93 38.67 -20.82
C ASP A 7 24.00 37.71 -20.24
N THR A 8 24.71 38.16 -19.21
CA THR A 8 25.82 37.45 -18.54
C THR A 8 25.35 36.23 -17.73
N TRP A 9 24.05 36.04 -17.56
CA TRP A 9 23.46 34.94 -16.80
C TRP A 9 23.31 33.65 -17.62
N HIS A 10 23.18 33.76 -18.95
CA HIS A 10 23.01 32.63 -19.87
C HIS A 10 24.20 32.51 -20.83
N SER A 11 24.57 31.28 -21.21
CA SER A 11 25.59 31.00 -22.22
C SER A 11 25.33 29.64 -22.83
N ASP A 12 25.48 29.49 -24.14
CA ASP A 12 25.36 28.18 -24.80
C ASP A 12 26.56 27.28 -24.51
N ALA A 13 27.75 27.86 -24.31
CA ALA A 13 28.95 27.13 -23.96
C ALA A 13 28.82 26.43 -22.59
N LEU A 14 29.27 25.17 -22.50
CA LEU A 14 29.17 24.35 -21.28
C LEU A 14 29.86 24.97 -20.06
N GLY A 15 31.00 25.66 -20.29
CA GLY A 15 31.81 26.32 -19.26
C GLY A 15 31.37 27.75 -18.89
N GLY A 16 30.40 28.33 -19.60
CA GLY A 16 29.95 29.71 -19.37
C GLY A 16 28.57 29.81 -18.72
N GLY A 17 28.20 31.01 -18.28
CA GLY A 17 26.88 31.33 -17.75
C GLY A 17 26.68 30.94 -16.28
N LYS A 18 25.79 31.69 -15.62
CA LYS A 18 25.42 31.55 -14.21
C LYS A 18 24.30 30.55 -13.97
N ILE A 19 23.48 30.28 -15.00
CA ILE A 19 22.34 29.36 -14.91
C ILE A 19 22.44 28.29 -15.99
N LYS A 20 22.22 27.02 -15.62
CA LYS A 20 22.17 25.89 -16.56
C LYS A 20 20.93 25.03 -16.34
N VAL A 21 20.22 24.74 -17.42
CA VAL A 21 19.14 23.75 -17.44
C VAL A 21 19.70 22.44 -17.96
N VAL A 22 19.62 21.35 -17.18
CA VAL A 22 20.08 20.01 -17.56
C VAL A 22 18.89 19.07 -17.53
N VAL A 23 18.47 18.59 -18.71
CA VAL A 23 17.38 17.61 -18.83
C VAL A 23 17.90 16.31 -19.42
N SER A 24 17.53 15.18 -18.80
CA SER A 24 17.64 13.86 -19.41
C SER A 24 16.44 13.67 -20.35
N GLY A 25 16.69 13.55 -21.66
CA GLY A 25 15.65 13.41 -22.67
C GLY A 25 15.80 12.17 -23.55
N SER A 26 14.73 11.85 -24.27
CA SER A 26 14.63 10.80 -25.28
C SER A 26 14.38 11.43 -26.67
N ALA A 27 14.53 10.65 -27.75
CA ALA A 27 14.39 11.15 -29.12
C ALA A 27 12.98 11.71 -29.47
N SER A 28 11.99 11.51 -28.59
CA SER A 28 10.63 12.02 -28.73
C SER A 28 10.37 13.38 -28.05
N ASP A 29 11.33 13.94 -27.33
CA ASP A 29 11.15 15.23 -26.64
C ASP A 29 11.20 16.39 -27.66
N THR A 30 10.12 17.19 -27.70
CA THR A 30 9.94 18.30 -28.65
C THR A 30 9.83 19.65 -27.95
N GLY A 31 10.13 20.75 -28.66
CA GLY A 31 9.97 22.12 -28.16
C GLY A 31 11.15 22.63 -27.31
N ALA A 32 10.87 23.52 -26.34
CA ALA A 32 11.88 24.23 -25.54
C ALA A 32 12.77 23.31 -24.69
N VAL A 33 12.28 22.11 -24.36
CA VAL A 33 13.02 21.10 -23.59
C VAL A 33 14.16 20.49 -24.40
N ALA A 34 13.98 20.32 -25.72
CA ALA A 34 14.98 19.71 -26.60
C ALA A 34 16.31 20.49 -26.63
N ALA A 35 16.25 21.83 -26.49
CA ALA A 35 17.43 22.69 -26.43
C ALA A 35 18.29 22.49 -25.17
N HIS A 36 17.75 21.80 -24.16
CA HIS A 36 18.41 21.53 -22.88
C HIS A 36 18.65 20.03 -22.62
N VAL A 37 18.33 19.18 -23.59
CA VAL A 37 18.70 17.76 -23.60
C VAL A 37 20.19 17.65 -23.91
N ARG A 38 20.98 17.22 -22.91
CA ARG A 38 22.43 17.10 -23.02
C ARG A 38 22.88 15.65 -23.09
N LYS A 39 23.92 15.36 -23.85
CA LYS A 39 24.60 14.06 -23.88
C LYS A 39 25.34 13.82 -22.56
N LYS A 40 25.61 12.55 -22.23
CA LYS A 40 26.25 12.16 -20.95
C LYS A 40 27.53 12.96 -20.62
N HIS A 41 28.44 13.11 -21.58
CA HIS A 41 29.69 13.88 -21.38
C HIS A 41 29.45 15.37 -21.09
N GLU A 42 28.41 15.96 -21.66
CA GLU A 42 28.04 17.37 -21.45
C GLU A 42 27.36 17.56 -20.08
N GLN A 43 26.58 16.56 -19.64
CA GLN A 43 26.02 16.54 -18.29
C GLN A 43 27.13 16.45 -17.24
N ASP A 44 28.16 15.63 -17.48
CA ASP A 44 29.29 15.46 -16.56
C ASP A 44 30.15 16.73 -16.49
N ALA A 45 30.29 17.48 -17.58
CA ALA A 45 30.93 18.80 -17.59
C ALA A 45 30.18 19.81 -16.70
N VAL A 46 28.84 19.85 -16.76
CA VAL A 46 28.05 20.75 -15.89
C VAL A 46 28.10 20.28 -14.43
N LYS A 47 28.05 18.97 -14.16
CA LYS A 47 28.20 18.42 -12.80
C LYS A 47 29.56 18.78 -12.17
N ALA A 48 30.63 18.81 -12.96
CA ALA A 48 31.95 19.19 -12.47
C ALA A 48 31.99 20.66 -12.01
N ARG A 49 31.32 21.56 -12.75
CA ARG A 49 31.19 22.99 -12.37
C ARG A 49 30.43 23.16 -11.07
N VAL A 50 29.36 22.40 -10.83
CA VAL A 50 28.57 22.47 -9.58
C VAL A 50 29.38 22.12 -8.34
N LYS A 51 30.46 21.34 -8.47
CA LYS A 51 31.36 21.00 -7.36
C LYS A 51 32.41 22.08 -7.06
N GLN A 52 32.56 23.08 -7.93
CA GLN A 52 33.58 24.11 -7.83
C GLN A 52 32.97 25.38 -7.24
N ALA A 53 33.33 25.72 -5.99
CA ALA A 53 32.79 26.88 -5.29
C ALA A 53 33.18 28.24 -5.91
N GLU A 54 34.27 28.27 -6.69
CA GLU A 54 34.76 29.47 -7.39
C GLU A 54 34.20 29.60 -8.82
N ASP A 55 33.45 28.61 -9.31
CA ASP A 55 32.83 28.68 -10.64
C ASP A 55 31.70 29.71 -10.65
N PRO A 56 31.51 30.49 -11.75
CA PRO A 56 30.43 31.45 -11.87
C PRO A 56 29.02 30.83 -11.92
N LEU A 57 28.88 29.49 -11.95
CA LEU A 57 27.61 28.78 -11.95
C LEU A 57 26.91 28.90 -10.59
N GLU A 58 25.75 29.57 -10.59
CA GLU A 58 24.97 29.83 -9.38
C GLU A 58 23.74 28.91 -9.27
N ILE A 59 23.10 28.55 -10.39
CA ILE A 59 21.86 27.75 -10.40
C ILE A 59 21.90 26.66 -11.47
N VAL A 60 21.50 25.44 -11.08
CA VAL A 60 21.24 24.34 -12.00
C VAL A 60 19.81 23.85 -11.86
N ILE A 61 19.09 23.82 -12.98
CA ILE A 61 17.72 23.32 -13.07
C ILE A 61 17.77 21.89 -13.62
N VAL A 62 17.22 20.95 -12.87
CA VAL A 62 17.21 19.51 -13.20
C VAL A 62 15.80 18.92 -13.07
N LYS A 63 15.54 17.82 -13.77
CA LYS A 63 14.27 17.07 -13.67
C LYS A 63 14.34 15.93 -12.64
N ASP A 64 15.17 14.93 -12.93
CA ASP A 64 15.36 13.73 -12.08
C ASP A 64 16.84 13.49 -11.73
N MET A 65 17.75 14.10 -12.48
CA MET A 65 19.18 13.94 -12.29
C MET A 65 19.68 14.68 -11.06
N MET A 66 20.79 14.21 -10.48
CA MET A 66 21.47 14.85 -9.34
C MET A 66 20.69 14.83 -8.02
N LEU A 67 19.50 14.22 -8.00
CA LEU A 67 18.73 13.93 -6.79
C LEU A 67 19.25 12.67 -6.05
N THR A 68 19.82 11.70 -6.79
CA THR A 68 20.50 10.49 -6.28
C THR A 68 21.94 10.42 -6.79
N GLY A 69 22.86 9.73 -6.10
CA GLY A 69 24.30 9.59 -6.42
C GLY A 69 25.20 10.84 -6.62
N PHE A 70 24.72 12.07 -6.44
CA PHE A 70 25.48 13.31 -6.68
C PHE A 70 25.87 14.00 -5.38
N ASP A 71 27.15 14.37 -5.29
CA ASP A 71 27.76 15.02 -4.13
C ASP A 71 28.45 16.32 -4.54
N ALA A 72 28.03 17.42 -3.91
CA ALA A 72 28.69 18.72 -3.99
C ALA A 72 28.56 19.41 -2.61
N PRO A 73 29.58 19.35 -1.74
CA PRO A 73 29.53 19.93 -0.40
C PRO A 73 29.22 21.44 -0.37
N CYS A 74 29.64 22.17 -1.41
CA CYS A 74 29.40 23.61 -1.58
C CYS A 74 27.94 23.99 -1.89
N LEU A 75 27.06 23.03 -2.20
CA LEU A 75 25.64 23.32 -2.45
C LEU A 75 24.93 23.72 -1.15
N HIS A 76 24.41 24.94 -1.10
CA HIS A 76 23.70 25.47 0.06
C HIS A 76 22.17 25.40 -0.05
N THR A 77 21.61 25.66 -1.23
CA THR A 77 20.14 25.81 -1.40
C THR A 77 19.60 24.81 -2.41
N LEU A 78 18.47 24.19 -2.08
CA LEU A 78 17.71 23.37 -3.01
C LEU A 78 16.28 23.90 -3.15
N TYR A 79 15.88 24.15 -4.40
CA TYR A 79 14.52 24.50 -4.77
C TYR A 79 13.81 23.26 -5.29
N VAL A 80 12.65 22.95 -4.71
CA VAL A 80 11.88 21.75 -5.04
C VAL A 80 10.46 22.14 -5.41
N ASP A 81 10.12 21.94 -6.68
CA ASP A 81 8.79 22.17 -7.25
C ASP A 81 8.13 20.84 -7.69
N ARG A 82 8.37 19.78 -6.92
CA ARG A 82 7.76 18.46 -7.10
C ARG A 82 7.52 17.81 -5.74
N PRO A 83 6.50 16.96 -5.59
CA PRO A 83 6.35 16.17 -4.38
C PRO A 83 7.51 15.17 -4.25
N ILE A 84 8.28 15.26 -3.16
CA ILE A 84 9.33 14.31 -2.76
C ILE A 84 8.99 13.82 -1.35
N LYS A 85 9.05 12.51 -1.09
CA LYS A 85 8.59 11.89 0.16
C LYS A 85 9.53 10.80 0.68
N GLY A 86 9.38 10.46 1.95
CA GLY A 86 10.08 9.34 2.60
C GLY A 86 11.60 9.42 2.46
N ALA A 87 12.23 8.28 2.18
CA ALA A 87 13.69 8.18 2.08
C ALA A 87 14.29 9.12 1.01
N LEU A 88 13.60 9.34 -0.12
CA LEU A 88 14.10 10.23 -1.18
C LEU A 88 14.17 11.68 -0.70
N LEU A 89 13.23 12.13 0.14
CA LEU A 89 13.23 13.48 0.72
C LEU A 89 14.40 13.64 1.69
N MET A 90 14.61 12.67 2.58
CA MET A 90 15.72 12.68 3.54
C MET A 90 17.09 12.61 2.85
N GLN A 91 17.24 11.77 1.83
CA GLN A 91 18.46 11.69 1.01
C GLN A 91 18.74 13.01 0.28
N THR A 92 17.68 13.66 -0.19
CA THR A 92 17.77 14.95 -0.88
C THR A 92 18.17 16.07 0.10
N LEU A 93 17.59 16.11 1.30
CA LEU A 93 17.95 17.04 2.38
C LEU A 93 19.39 16.86 2.87
N ALA A 94 19.82 15.62 3.07
CA ALA A 94 21.17 15.30 3.53
C ALA A 94 22.27 15.82 2.59
N ARG A 95 21.99 15.95 1.29
CA ARG A 95 22.93 16.53 0.31
C ARG A 95 23.15 18.00 0.53
N VAL A 96 22.06 18.73 0.74
CA VAL A 96 22.08 20.18 0.99
C VAL A 96 22.62 20.47 2.38
N ASN A 97 22.62 19.49 3.29
CA ASN A 97 23.15 19.61 4.64
C ASN A 97 24.60 19.10 4.82
N ARG A 98 25.35 18.87 3.73
CA ARG A 98 26.80 18.55 3.82
C ARG A 98 27.60 19.74 4.34
N THR A 99 28.56 19.47 5.23
CA THR A 99 29.42 20.48 5.84
C THR A 99 30.36 21.10 4.82
N PHE A 100 30.45 22.43 4.80
CA PHE A 100 31.37 23.19 3.95
C PHE A 100 31.80 24.47 4.67
N ARG A 101 32.98 25.01 4.32
CA ARG A 101 33.52 26.20 5.01
C ARG A 101 32.59 27.40 4.79
N GLY A 102 32.12 28.02 5.88
CA GLY A 102 31.22 29.19 5.83
C GLY A 102 29.75 28.84 5.61
N LYS A 103 29.38 27.56 5.73
CA LYS A 103 28.01 27.06 5.62
C LYS A 103 27.54 26.50 6.95
N ASP A 104 26.61 27.20 7.59
CA ASP A 104 26.07 26.81 8.90
C ASP A 104 24.92 25.80 8.80
N ASN A 105 24.18 25.83 7.69
CA ASN A 105 23.06 24.93 7.42
C ASN A 105 22.80 24.78 5.91
N GLY A 106 21.87 23.88 5.55
CA GLY A 106 21.30 23.78 4.21
C GLY A 106 19.90 24.39 4.15
N LEU A 107 19.57 25.09 3.07
CA LEU A 107 18.26 25.69 2.84
C LEU A 107 17.45 24.87 1.83
N LEU A 108 16.29 24.37 2.27
CA LEU A 108 15.29 23.75 1.38
C LEU A 108 14.15 24.73 1.15
N VAL A 109 13.87 25.03 -0.12
CA VAL A 109 12.75 25.88 -0.55
C VAL A 109 11.77 25.02 -1.33
N GLY A 110 10.64 24.69 -0.71
CA GLY A 110 9.58 23.89 -1.32
C GLY A 110 8.44 24.73 -1.87
N TYR A 111 8.03 24.44 -3.11
CA TYR A 111 6.82 24.99 -3.74
C TYR A 111 5.66 23.97 -3.78
N ALA A 112 5.96 22.69 -3.52
CA ALA A 112 5.01 21.59 -3.29
C ALA A 112 4.85 21.34 -1.76
N PRO A 113 3.83 20.58 -1.27
CA PRO A 113 3.65 20.26 0.15
C PRO A 113 4.79 19.38 0.71
N LEU A 114 5.91 20.03 1.00
CA LEU A 114 7.12 19.41 1.54
C LEU A 114 7.14 19.44 3.06
N THR A 115 6.45 20.38 3.70
CA THR A 115 6.41 20.51 5.16
C THR A 115 5.75 19.28 5.80
N GLU A 116 4.57 18.88 5.34
CA GLU A 116 3.89 17.65 5.80
C GLU A 116 4.72 16.39 5.47
N SER A 117 5.32 16.35 4.27
CA SER A 117 6.17 15.24 3.84
C SER A 117 7.43 15.12 4.70
N LEU A 118 7.98 16.25 5.14
CA LEU A 118 9.11 16.35 6.04
C LEU A 118 8.71 15.99 7.46
N GLU A 119 7.59 16.50 7.96
CA GLU A 119 7.05 16.14 9.28
C GLU A 119 6.73 14.66 9.38
N ALA A 120 6.14 14.05 8.34
CA ALA A 120 5.90 12.62 8.27
C ALA A 120 7.20 11.81 8.25
N ALA A 121 8.20 12.25 7.47
CA ALA A 121 9.53 11.63 7.45
C ALA A 121 10.27 11.80 8.79
N LEU A 122 10.08 12.92 9.48
CA LEU A 122 10.67 13.19 10.81
C LEU A 122 9.89 12.51 11.94
N ALA A 123 8.59 12.23 11.77
CA ALA A 123 7.76 11.48 12.72
C ALA A 123 8.07 9.97 12.73
N GLU A 124 8.82 9.49 11.74
CA GLU A 124 9.45 8.17 11.77
C GLU A 124 10.48 8.06 12.92
N TYR A 125 11.06 9.19 13.36
CA TYR A 125 11.90 9.30 14.56
C TYR A 125 11.01 9.34 15.81
N SER A 126 11.21 8.44 16.77
CA SER A 126 10.33 8.28 17.93
C SER A 126 10.48 9.39 18.98
N ALA A 127 9.53 9.53 19.91
CA ALA A 127 9.63 10.48 21.03
C ALA A 127 10.85 10.20 21.93
N THR A 128 11.24 8.93 22.08
CA THR A 128 12.47 8.50 22.78
C THR A 128 13.75 9.00 22.08
N ASP A 129 13.71 9.15 20.75
CA ASP A 129 14.82 9.70 19.94
C ASP A 129 14.92 11.24 20.01
N ARG A 130 13.90 11.94 20.53
CA ARG A 130 13.95 13.40 20.77
C ARG A 130 14.66 13.73 22.08
N GLU A 131 14.57 12.85 23.08
CA GLU A 131 15.30 12.98 24.35
C GLU A 131 16.74 12.50 24.21
N VAL A 132 16.96 11.38 23.52
CA VAL A 132 18.30 10.97 23.06
C VAL A 132 18.59 11.69 21.77
N LYS A 133 18.91 13.00 21.83
CA LYS A 133 19.46 13.72 20.67
C LYS A 133 20.57 12.84 20.07
N PRO A 134 20.44 12.30 18.83
CA PRO A 134 21.60 11.83 18.12
C PRO A 134 22.29 13.12 17.65
N GLN A 135 23.03 13.76 18.55
CA GLN A 135 23.97 14.78 18.17
C GLN A 135 24.94 14.11 17.20
N GLY A 136 24.81 14.44 15.91
CA GLY A 136 25.74 14.20 14.83
C GLY A 136 26.68 13.00 15.00
N ARG A 137 26.15 11.78 14.97
CA ARG A 137 26.98 10.60 14.65
C ARG A 137 27.26 10.64 13.14
N GLY A 138 28.52 10.52 12.76
CA GLY A 138 28.96 10.68 11.37
C GLY A 138 28.33 9.65 10.42
N SER A 139 28.30 9.96 9.12
CA SER A 139 27.83 9.05 8.07
C SER A 139 28.48 7.67 8.15
N ASP A 140 29.77 7.62 8.52
CA ASP A 140 30.55 6.37 8.59
C ASP A 140 30.15 5.49 9.78
N GLU A 141 29.74 6.09 10.91
CA GLU A 141 29.26 5.35 12.08
C GLU A 141 27.87 4.74 11.82
N GLN A 142 27.02 5.43 11.05
CA GLN A 142 25.72 4.90 10.63
C GLN A 142 25.87 3.78 9.61
N VAL A 143 26.90 3.82 8.76
CA VAL A 143 27.25 2.72 7.86
C VAL A 143 27.69 1.49 8.66
N ALA A 144 28.56 1.66 9.66
CA ALA A 144 28.98 0.56 10.54
C ALA A 144 27.78 -0.05 11.28
N LEU A 145 26.93 0.79 11.87
CA LEU A 145 25.72 0.34 12.56
C LEU A 145 24.75 -0.40 11.62
N ALA A 146 24.56 0.07 10.39
CA ALA A 146 23.70 -0.60 9.42
C ALA A 146 24.21 -2.00 9.04
N LEU A 147 25.53 -2.18 8.93
CA LEU A 147 26.13 -3.48 8.68
C LEU A 147 25.96 -4.42 9.88
N GLU A 148 26.22 -3.94 11.09
CA GLU A 148 26.00 -4.72 12.33
C GLU A 148 24.52 -5.15 12.47
N LEU A 149 23.59 -4.27 12.12
CA LEU A 149 22.16 -4.57 12.16
C LEU A 149 21.72 -5.57 11.10
N LEU A 150 22.33 -5.55 9.91
CA LEU A 150 22.11 -6.59 8.89
C LEU A 150 22.57 -7.95 9.42
N ASP A 151 23.77 -8.03 9.98
CA ASP A 151 24.30 -9.30 10.52
C ASP A 151 23.44 -9.81 11.69
N ALA A 152 22.98 -8.91 12.56
CA ALA A 152 22.07 -9.25 13.66
C ALA A 152 20.69 -9.73 13.16
N LEU A 153 20.18 -9.16 12.06
CA LEU A 153 18.93 -9.59 11.45
C LEU A 153 19.06 -10.92 10.72
N ASP A 154 20.17 -11.15 10.01
CA ASP A 154 20.48 -12.43 9.37
C ASP A 154 20.59 -13.56 10.40
N ALA A 155 21.19 -13.30 11.56
CA ALA A 155 21.26 -14.26 12.66
C ALA A 155 19.88 -14.67 13.23
N LEU A 156 18.85 -13.83 13.05
CA LEU A 156 17.48 -14.15 13.45
C LEU A 156 16.70 -14.91 12.37
N VAL A 157 17.19 -14.96 11.14
CA VAL A 157 16.54 -15.73 10.06
C VAL A 157 16.96 -17.20 10.20
N PRO A 158 16.03 -18.16 10.34
CA PRO A 158 16.36 -19.55 10.66
C PRO A 158 16.95 -20.36 9.49
N PHE A 159 17.11 -19.74 8.33
CA PHE A 159 17.64 -20.39 7.13
C PHE A 159 18.43 -19.39 6.28
N ASP A 160 19.34 -19.89 5.46
CA ASP A 160 20.07 -19.08 4.48
C ASP A 160 19.12 -18.64 3.36
N TRP A 161 18.67 -17.38 3.45
CA TRP A 161 17.70 -16.81 2.54
C TRP A 161 18.33 -16.46 1.18
N HIS A 162 19.63 -16.16 1.11
CA HIS A 162 20.36 -15.95 -0.14
C HIS A 162 20.43 -17.25 -0.94
N ALA A 163 20.79 -18.37 -0.30
CA ALA A 163 20.81 -19.68 -0.95
C ALA A 163 19.41 -20.11 -1.42
N ARG A 164 18.38 -19.84 -0.61
CA ARG A 164 17.00 -20.16 -0.94
C ARG A 164 16.45 -19.31 -2.10
N LEU A 165 16.85 -18.04 -2.17
CA LEU A 165 16.53 -17.15 -3.29
C LEU A 165 17.24 -17.57 -4.58
N ALA A 166 18.51 -17.97 -4.48
CA ALA A 166 19.29 -18.45 -5.64
C ALA A 166 18.75 -19.77 -6.21
N ALA A 167 18.10 -20.59 -5.39
CA ALA A 167 17.52 -21.88 -5.79
C ALA A 167 16.18 -21.77 -6.55
N ASP A 168 15.46 -20.65 -6.46
CA ASP A 168 14.18 -20.42 -7.15
C ASP A 168 14.33 -19.32 -8.21
N SER A 169 14.34 -19.69 -9.49
CA SER A 169 14.39 -18.73 -10.62
C SER A 169 13.04 -18.10 -10.98
N GLY A 170 11.98 -18.36 -10.20
CA GLY A 170 10.62 -17.91 -10.51
C GLY A 170 10.41 -16.39 -10.33
N PRO A 171 9.45 -15.78 -11.06
CA PRO A 171 9.18 -14.33 -11.00
C PRO A 171 8.66 -13.85 -9.62
N ARG A 172 8.29 -14.79 -8.73
CA ARG A 172 7.84 -14.52 -7.35
C ARG A 172 8.79 -15.10 -6.29
N ALA A 173 9.98 -15.57 -6.67
CA ALA A 173 10.92 -16.22 -5.75
C ALA A 173 11.23 -15.34 -4.54
N PHE A 174 11.52 -14.06 -4.77
CA PHE A 174 11.78 -13.08 -3.71
C PHE A 174 10.63 -12.97 -2.70
N LEU A 175 9.39 -12.80 -3.18
CA LEU A 175 8.20 -12.73 -2.32
C LEU A 175 7.96 -14.03 -1.55
N LYS A 176 8.21 -15.19 -2.15
CA LYS A 176 8.09 -16.48 -1.46
C LYS A 176 9.08 -16.59 -0.30
N VAL A 177 10.33 -16.14 -0.49
CA VAL A 177 11.36 -16.19 0.55
C VAL A 177 11.01 -15.23 1.68
N VAL A 178 10.59 -13.99 1.37
CA VAL A 178 10.09 -13.01 2.36
C VAL A 178 8.91 -13.56 3.17
N ASN A 179 7.90 -14.14 2.49
CA ASN A 179 6.76 -14.75 3.15
C ASN A 179 7.16 -15.91 4.07
N ALA A 180 8.01 -16.81 3.58
CA ALA A 180 8.52 -17.93 4.37
C ALA A 180 9.27 -17.44 5.61
N THR A 181 10.11 -16.41 5.48
CA THR A 181 10.82 -15.83 6.63
C THR A 181 9.86 -15.23 7.66
N ALA A 182 8.86 -14.47 7.24
CA ALA A 182 7.88 -13.91 8.17
C ALA A 182 7.03 -15.00 8.85
N GLU A 183 6.63 -16.04 8.12
CA GLU A 183 5.92 -17.20 8.67
C GLU A 183 6.76 -17.92 9.73
N GLU A 184 8.04 -18.19 9.45
CA GLU A 184 8.96 -18.79 10.43
C GLU A 184 9.13 -17.93 11.68
N LEU A 185 9.37 -16.62 11.51
CA LEU A 185 9.56 -15.69 12.63
C LEU A 185 8.31 -15.56 13.51
N ASN A 186 7.11 -15.75 12.92
CA ASN A 186 5.82 -15.62 13.59
C ASN A 186 5.23 -16.96 14.07
N ARG A 187 5.98 -18.07 13.95
CA ARG A 187 5.57 -19.38 14.49
C ARG A 187 5.27 -19.29 15.99
N PRO A 188 4.27 -20.02 16.51
CA PRO A 188 3.92 -20.01 17.94
C PRO A 188 5.10 -20.28 18.87
N GLU A 189 6.02 -21.15 18.44
CA GLU A 189 7.26 -21.51 19.14
C GLU A 189 8.24 -20.34 19.29
N ASN A 190 8.20 -19.37 18.36
CA ASN A 190 9.05 -18.17 18.33
C ASN A 190 8.37 -16.94 18.97
N ARG A 191 7.13 -17.11 19.47
CA ARG A 191 6.39 -16.08 20.22
C ARG A 191 6.80 -16.03 21.70
N CYS A 192 7.43 -17.07 22.21
CA CYS A 192 7.97 -17.17 23.57
C CYS A 192 9.44 -17.62 23.46
N PRO A 193 10.39 -17.11 24.26
CA PRO A 193 11.74 -17.70 24.27
C PRO A 193 11.63 -19.13 24.81
N SER A 194 11.94 -20.11 23.96
CA SER A 194 11.96 -21.49 24.39
C SER A 194 13.11 -21.69 25.39
N THR A 195 12.88 -22.46 26.45
CA THR A 195 13.92 -22.92 27.39
C THR A 195 14.89 -23.95 26.78
N SER A 196 15.05 -23.99 25.46
CA SER A 196 15.94 -24.95 24.82
C SER A 196 17.40 -24.47 24.83
N ALA A 197 18.27 -25.33 25.34
CA ALA A 197 19.67 -25.03 25.68
C ALA A 197 20.56 -24.56 24.51
N THR A 198 20.08 -24.65 23.27
CA THR A 198 20.78 -24.18 22.07
C THR A 198 20.80 -22.65 21.94
N GLU A 199 19.86 -21.92 22.56
CA GLU A 199 19.84 -20.44 22.56
C GLU A 199 20.72 -19.81 23.65
N ALA A 200 21.24 -20.61 24.58
CA ALA A 200 22.08 -20.13 25.70
C ALA A 200 23.43 -19.53 25.25
N ALA A 201 23.81 -19.67 23.99
CA ALA A 201 25.11 -19.23 23.47
C ALA A 201 25.13 -17.78 22.96
N VAL A 202 23.97 -17.17 22.64
CA VAL A 202 23.94 -15.90 21.89
C VAL A 202 23.88 -14.66 22.80
N ASP A 203 23.45 -14.78 24.06
CA ASP A 203 23.59 -13.69 25.06
C ASP A 203 23.43 -14.21 26.49
N ALA A 204 24.54 -14.51 27.15
CA ALA A 204 24.54 -14.96 28.55
C ALA A 204 24.11 -13.87 29.54
N ALA A 205 24.25 -12.58 29.17
CA ALA A 205 23.90 -11.44 30.02
C ALA A 205 22.39 -11.16 30.09
N VAL A 206 21.64 -11.48 29.03
CA VAL A 206 20.17 -11.32 28.98
C VAL A 206 19.48 -12.46 29.74
N PHE A 207 20.12 -13.63 29.84
CA PHE A 207 19.53 -14.83 30.43
C PHE A 207 19.61 -14.91 31.97
N GLU A 208 20.51 -14.16 32.60
CA GLU A 208 20.64 -14.15 34.07
C GLU A 208 19.43 -13.47 34.74
N GLU A 209 18.80 -12.51 34.06
CA GLU A 209 17.59 -11.81 34.49
C GLU A 209 16.30 -12.61 34.18
N ALA A 210 16.31 -13.38 33.08
CA ALA A 210 15.19 -14.21 32.61
C ALA A 210 14.90 -15.45 33.47
N ARG A 211 15.86 -15.91 34.29
CA ARG A 211 15.67 -17.05 35.22
C ARG A 211 14.69 -16.78 36.36
N SER A 212 14.30 -15.51 36.57
CA SER A 212 13.41 -15.12 37.68
C SER A 212 11.93 -15.03 37.30
N TYR A 213 11.56 -15.19 36.03
CA TYR A 213 10.18 -14.98 35.55
C TYR A 213 9.50 -16.28 35.13
N ASP A 214 8.28 -16.46 35.62
CA ASP A 214 7.41 -17.60 35.37
C ASP A 214 6.85 -17.53 33.93
N VAL A 215 7.46 -18.28 33.01
CA VAL A 215 7.02 -18.35 31.61
C VAL A 215 5.72 -19.17 31.55
N PRO A 216 4.60 -18.62 31.03
CA PRO A 216 3.36 -19.39 30.92
C PRO A 216 3.54 -20.62 30.03
N ALA A 217 3.08 -21.78 30.49
CA ALA A 217 3.18 -23.04 29.75
C ALA A 217 2.34 -23.08 28.45
N ASP A 218 1.40 -22.14 28.29
CA ASP A 218 0.55 -21.99 27.11
C ASP A 218 1.01 -20.77 26.26
N PRO A 219 1.56 -20.99 25.05
CA PRO A 219 1.95 -19.91 24.12
C PRO A 219 0.81 -18.98 23.71
N ALA A 220 -0.46 -19.41 23.82
CA ALA A 220 -1.63 -18.59 23.51
C ALA A 220 -1.98 -17.57 24.61
N ALA A 221 -1.46 -17.77 25.84
CA ALA A 221 -1.67 -16.88 26.97
C ALA A 221 -0.69 -15.68 27.00
N TRP A 222 0.25 -15.62 26.05
CA TRP A 222 1.29 -14.60 26.02
C TRP A 222 0.78 -13.22 25.53
N SER A 223 1.34 -12.14 26.10
CA SER A 223 1.01 -10.75 25.75
C SER A 223 2.27 -9.89 25.68
N GLU A 224 2.45 -9.15 24.57
CA GLU A 224 3.51 -8.15 24.37
C GLU A 224 3.39 -6.96 25.33
N GLU A 225 2.23 -6.77 25.96
CA GLU A 225 1.95 -5.66 26.88
C GLU A 225 2.39 -5.93 28.33
N ASN A 226 2.85 -7.14 28.65
CA ASN A 226 3.35 -7.44 29.98
C ASN A 226 4.85 -7.10 30.09
N PRO A 227 5.24 -6.07 30.86
CA PRO A 227 6.64 -5.67 31.02
C PRO A 227 7.51 -6.74 31.71
N ALA A 228 6.91 -7.79 32.28
CA ALA A 228 7.61 -8.94 32.85
C ALA A 228 7.92 -10.06 31.84
N HIS A 229 7.47 -9.96 30.59
CA HIS A 229 7.76 -10.96 29.56
C HIS A 229 8.93 -10.54 28.64
N PRO A 230 9.90 -11.43 28.37
CA PRO A 230 10.95 -11.18 27.38
C PRO A 230 10.35 -10.98 25.99
N THR A 231 10.92 -10.07 25.19
CA THR A 231 10.43 -9.74 23.85
C THR A 231 10.46 -10.95 22.91
N SER A 232 9.37 -11.20 22.17
CA SER A 232 9.31 -12.27 21.16
C SER A 232 10.37 -12.08 20.07
N VAL A 233 10.73 -13.17 19.38
CA VAL A 233 11.68 -13.13 18.25
C VAL A 233 11.17 -12.20 17.15
N SER A 234 9.86 -12.25 16.86
CA SER A 234 9.18 -11.34 15.93
C SER A 234 9.25 -9.87 16.36
N ALA A 235 9.08 -9.55 17.65
CA ALA A 235 9.20 -8.19 18.15
C ALA A 235 10.65 -7.69 18.09
N ARG A 236 11.62 -8.53 18.48
CA ARG A 236 13.05 -8.24 18.38
C ARG A 236 13.47 -7.98 16.93
N TYR A 237 13.01 -8.80 16.00
CA TYR A 237 13.24 -8.61 14.57
C TYR A 237 12.67 -7.29 14.07
N ARG A 238 11.40 -6.97 14.39
CA ARG A 238 10.77 -5.69 14.01
C ARG A 238 11.57 -4.49 14.53
N LYS A 239 12.05 -4.54 15.77
CA LYS A 239 12.86 -3.49 16.40
C LYS A 239 14.21 -3.29 15.73
N LEU A 240 14.94 -4.37 15.45
CA LEU A 240 16.24 -4.32 14.76
C LEU A 240 16.07 -3.85 13.31
N ALA A 241 15.05 -4.34 12.59
CA ALA A 241 14.74 -3.90 11.24
C ALA A 241 14.33 -2.42 11.21
N ALA A 242 13.66 -1.92 12.25
CA ALA A 242 13.39 -0.49 12.41
C ALA A 242 14.66 0.34 12.62
N GLN A 243 15.60 -0.15 13.43
CA GLN A 243 16.91 0.48 13.60
C GLN A 243 17.68 0.49 12.28
N LEU A 244 17.61 -0.60 11.51
CA LEU A 244 18.26 -0.72 10.20
C LEU A 244 17.70 0.32 9.23
N THR A 245 16.38 0.48 9.13
CA THR A 245 15.75 1.52 8.28
C THR A 245 16.26 2.92 8.61
N ARG A 246 16.50 3.23 9.90
CA ARG A 246 17.05 4.52 10.32
C ARG A 246 18.52 4.67 9.99
N ALA A 247 19.35 3.66 10.30
CA ALA A 247 20.77 3.69 9.96
C ALA A 247 20.97 3.79 8.43
N TRP A 248 20.13 3.10 7.66
CA TRP A 248 20.14 3.12 6.20
C TRP A 248 19.66 4.46 5.61
N SER A 249 18.70 5.14 6.22
CA SER A 249 18.23 6.43 5.73
C SER A 249 19.29 7.53 5.86
N ILE A 250 20.16 7.43 6.88
CA ILE A 250 21.26 8.36 7.12
C ILE A 250 22.54 7.95 6.37
N GLY A 251 22.87 6.65 6.35
CA GLY A 251 24.11 6.11 5.77
C GLY A 251 24.03 5.64 4.31
N GLY A 252 22.82 5.46 3.75
CA GLY A 252 22.58 4.78 2.46
C GLY A 252 23.16 5.44 1.21
N GLY A 253 23.85 6.56 1.36
CA GLY A 253 24.66 7.19 0.30
C GLY A 253 26.07 6.62 0.15
N SER A 254 26.51 5.71 1.04
CA SER A 254 27.81 5.04 0.98
C SER A 254 27.85 3.94 -0.08
N GLU A 255 28.97 3.80 -0.78
CA GLU A 255 29.21 2.69 -1.72
C GLU A 255 29.12 1.32 -1.03
N THR A 256 29.54 1.24 0.24
CA THR A 256 29.52 -0.01 1.02
C THR A 256 28.09 -0.52 1.28
N LEU A 257 27.14 0.39 1.52
CA LEU A 257 25.73 0.02 1.69
C LEU A 257 25.03 -0.19 0.35
N ALA A 258 25.50 0.45 -0.73
CA ALA A 258 24.93 0.27 -2.06
C ALA A 258 25.03 -1.20 -2.53
N GLU A 259 26.08 -1.92 -2.13
CA GLU A 259 26.24 -3.35 -2.43
C GLU A 259 25.25 -4.24 -1.67
N ARG A 260 24.75 -3.78 -0.50
CA ARG A 260 23.84 -4.54 0.38
C ARG A 260 22.36 -4.12 0.24
N ILE A 261 21.99 -3.40 -0.82
CA ILE A 261 20.60 -2.93 -1.04
C ILE A 261 19.59 -4.08 -1.06
N ALA A 262 19.97 -5.23 -1.63
CA ALA A 262 19.08 -6.40 -1.69
C ALA A 262 18.72 -6.91 -0.29
N ASP A 263 19.71 -6.96 0.60
CA ASP A 263 19.56 -7.44 1.98
C ASP A 263 18.72 -6.46 2.80
N PHE A 264 18.98 -5.15 2.66
CA PHE A 264 18.13 -4.12 3.25
C PHE A 264 16.66 -4.26 2.83
N ARG A 265 16.41 -4.43 1.53
CA ARG A 265 15.05 -4.60 0.99
C ARG A 265 14.39 -5.84 1.56
N PHE A 266 15.11 -6.95 1.61
CA PHE A 266 14.62 -8.20 2.18
C PHE A 266 14.15 -8.03 3.63
N HIS A 267 14.99 -7.48 4.52
CA HIS A 267 14.63 -7.28 5.92
C HIS A 267 13.52 -6.23 6.13
N SER A 268 13.50 -5.19 5.29
CA SER A 268 12.42 -4.19 5.29
C SER A 268 11.08 -4.83 4.94
N ASP A 269 11.04 -5.66 3.90
CA ASP A 269 9.80 -6.30 3.44
C ASP A 269 9.29 -7.35 4.44
N VAL A 270 10.20 -8.12 5.07
CA VAL A 270 9.84 -9.04 6.17
C VAL A 270 9.23 -8.28 7.35
N ARG A 271 9.81 -7.12 7.73
CA ARG A 271 9.26 -6.27 8.81
C ARG A 271 7.84 -5.80 8.50
N VAL A 272 7.57 -5.38 7.27
CA VAL A 272 6.22 -4.96 6.83
C VAL A 272 5.23 -6.11 6.91
N LEU A 273 5.62 -7.30 6.46
CA LEU A 273 4.76 -8.47 6.49
C LEU A 273 4.43 -8.91 7.91
N LEU A 274 5.42 -8.92 8.81
CA LEU A 274 5.22 -9.20 10.25
C LEU A 274 4.24 -8.21 10.88
N ALA A 275 4.34 -6.92 10.54
CA ALA A 275 3.43 -5.89 11.04
C ALA A 275 1.98 -6.10 10.56
N LYS A 276 1.79 -6.51 9.30
CA LYS A 276 0.45 -6.84 8.75
C LYS A 276 -0.15 -8.06 9.46
N GLN A 277 0.62 -9.12 9.61
CA GLN A 277 0.17 -10.34 10.31
C GLN A 277 -0.19 -10.04 11.77
N GLN A 278 0.61 -9.21 12.47
CA GLN A 278 0.30 -8.81 13.84
C GLN A 278 -1.01 -8.03 13.93
N ALA A 279 -1.27 -7.10 13.00
CA ALA A 279 -2.52 -6.36 12.96
C ALA A 279 -3.73 -7.26 12.69
N GLU A 280 -3.59 -8.26 11.82
CA GLU A 280 -4.62 -9.27 11.55
C GLU A 280 -4.92 -10.13 12.78
N LEU A 281 -3.89 -10.58 13.50
CA LEU A 281 -4.03 -11.34 14.75
C LEU A 281 -4.73 -10.52 15.85
N CYS A 282 -4.35 -9.25 16.02
CA CYS A 282 -5.01 -8.36 16.98
C CYS A 282 -6.49 -8.15 16.63
N ARG A 283 -6.83 -7.95 15.35
CA ARG A 283 -8.22 -7.82 14.89
C ARG A 283 -9.03 -9.10 15.12
N ALA A 284 -8.46 -10.26 14.79
CA ALA A 284 -9.12 -11.54 14.99
C ALA A 284 -9.35 -11.88 16.48
N SER A 285 -8.48 -11.40 17.37
CA SER A 285 -8.57 -11.59 18.82
C SER A 285 -9.27 -10.46 19.57
N GLY A 286 -9.74 -9.42 18.87
CA GLY A 286 -10.37 -8.24 19.48
C GLY A 286 -9.43 -7.38 20.35
N ARG A 287 -8.11 -7.53 20.19
CA ARG A 287 -7.09 -6.78 20.93
C ARG A 287 -6.68 -5.50 20.18
N PRO A 288 -6.24 -4.44 20.88
CA PRO A 288 -5.69 -3.25 20.22
C PRO A 288 -4.42 -3.61 19.42
N ILE A 289 -4.23 -2.91 18.31
CA ILE A 289 -3.00 -3.03 17.50
C ILE A 289 -1.90 -2.25 18.22
N PRO A 290 -0.69 -2.83 18.43
CA PRO A 290 0.42 -2.11 19.05
C PRO A 290 0.75 -0.81 18.30
N GLU A 291 1.04 0.27 19.04
CA GLU A 291 1.27 1.61 18.48
C GLU A 291 2.40 1.63 17.43
N GLU A 292 3.47 0.85 17.64
CA GLU A 292 4.56 0.71 16.66
C GLU A 292 4.09 0.12 15.32
N VAL A 293 3.22 -0.90 15.38
CA VAL A 293 2.65 -1.57 14.20
C VAL A 293 1.67 -0.65 13.50
N GLU A 294 0.81 0.02 14.26
CA GLU A 294 -0.13 0.98 13.71
C GLU A 294 0.60 2.13 13.01
N ARG A 295 1.66 2.67 13.62
CA ARG A 295 2.49 3.72 13.03
C ARG A 295 3.16 3.27 11.72
N LEU A 296 3.73 2.06 11.69
CA LEU A 296 4.33 1.49 10.48
C LEU A 296 3.29 1.26 9.37
N LEU A 297 2.11 0.75 9.70
CA LEU A 297 1.05 0.54 8.71
C LEU A 297 0.50 1.88 8.19
N ARG A 298 0.33 2.88 9.07
CA ARG A 298 -0.04 4.24 8.68
C ARG A 298 1.03 4.88 7.79
N SER A 299 2.31 4.67 8.06
CA SER A 299 3.39 5.20 7.22
C SER A 299 3.45 4.52 5.85
N LEU A 300 3.24 3.21 5.77
CA LEU A 300 3.15 2.48 4.50
C LEU A 300 1.95 2.92 3.68
N ILE A 301 0.80 3.13 4.34
CA ILE A 301 -0.37 3.75 3.71
C ILE A 301 0.04 5.12 3.21
N ALA A 302 0.61 6.01 4.03
CA ALA A 302 1.06 7.35 3.61
C ALA A 302 2.14 7.35 2.51
N GLU A 303 2.96 6.31 2.42
CA GLU A 303 3.97 6.12 1.38
C GLU A 303 3.34 5.69 0.04
N HIS A 304 2.27 4.89 0.09
CA HIS A 304 1.54 4.39 -1.09
C HIS A 304 0.34 5.27 -1.49
N THR A 305 -0.23 6.03 -0.54
CA THR A 305 -1.22 7.08 -0.73
C THR A 305 -0.45 8.38 -0.73
N GLY A 306 0.04 8.80 -1.89
CA GLY A 306 0.83 10.00 -2.03
C GLY A 306 0.07 11.29 -1.71
N SER A 307 -0.25 11.59 -0.45
CA SER A 307 -0.52 12.92 0.13
C SER A 307 -0.81 12.76 1.61
N GLY A 308 0.06 13.31 2.46
CA GLY A 308 -0.11 13.31 3.91
C GLY A 308 -0.99 14.46 4.32
N GLU A 309 -2.30 14.25 4.24
CA GLU A 309 -3.28 14.79 5.16
C GLU A 309 -4.38 13.72 5.14
N VAL A 310 -5.10 13.52 6.24
CA VAL A 310 -6.49 13.08 6.10
C VAL A 310 -7.22 14.29 5.48
N VAL A 311 -6.86 14.64 4.24
CA VAL A 311 -7.67 15.50 3.43
C VAL A 311 -8.86 14.62 3.16
N ASP A 312 -10.02 15.13 3.52
CA ASP A 312 -11.22 14.74 2.81
C ASP A 312 -10.89 14.90 1.31
N ILE A 313 -10.63 13.80 0.59
CA ILE A 313 -10.08 13.77 -0.79
C ILE A 313 -10.87 14.72 -1.69
N TYR A 314 -12.12 14.93 -1.32
CA TYR A 314 -13.08 15.85 -1.88
C TYR A 314 -12.66 17.32 -1.69
N ALA A 315 -12.30 17.77 -0.48
CA ALA A 315 -11.88 19.14 -0.19
C ALA A 315 -10.63 19.58 -0.98
N ALA A 316 -9.62 18.72 -1.16
CA ALA A 316 -8.42 19.03 -1.96
C ALA A 316 -8.70 19.10 -3.48
N ALA A 317 -9.73 18.41 -3.96
CA ALA A 317 -10.23 18.56 -5.33
C ALA A 317 -11.20 19.75 -5.47
N GLY A 318 -11.55 20.41 -4.36
CA GLY A 318 -12.58 21.45 -4.30
C GLY A 318 -14.01 20.90 -4.46
N ILE A 319 -14.22 19.60 -4.26
CA ILE A 319 -15.50 18.90 -4.43
C ILE A 319 -16.04 18.56 -3.03
N ASP A 320 -17.33 18.69 -2.75
CA ASP A 320 -17.88 18.11 -1.51
C ASP A 320 -17.87 16.58 -1.62
N ARG A 321 -17.83 15.84 -0.50
CA ARG A 321 -17.97 14.37 -0.50
C ARG A 321 -19.15 13.97 -1.39
N PRO A 322 -18.93 13.39 -2.58
CA PRO A 322 -19.97 13.09 -3.52
C PRO A 322 -20.78 11.97 -2.88
N ASP A 323 -21.95 12.35 -2.38
CA ASP A 323 -23.02 11.41 -2.10
C ASP A 323 -23.46 10.88 -3.47
N LEU A 324 -22.83 9.80 -3.91
CA LEU A 324 -23.00 9.23 -5.25
C LEU A 324 -24.40 8.63 -5.45
N THR A 325 -25.21 8.52 -4.38
CA THR A 325 -26.67 8.36 -4.46
C THR A 325 -27.36 9.56 -5.14
N ARG A 326 -26.66 10.68 -5.28
CA ARG A 326 -27.05 11.94 -5.95
C ARG A 326 -25.92 12.45 -6.87
N LEU A 327 -25.56 11.65 -7.88
CA LEU A 327 -24.78 12.11 -9.04
C LEU A 327 -25.48 13.27 -9.75
N THR A 328 -25.30 14.49 -9.25
CA THR A 328 -25.77 15.68 -9.96
C THR A 328 -24.85 15.92 -11.16
N PRO A 329 -25.40 16.27 -12.34
CA PRO A 329 -24.59 16.62 -13.52
C PRO A 329 -23.49 17.66 -13.20
N ALA A 330 -23.77 18.57 -12.27
CA ALA A 330 -22.82 19.58 -11.79
C ALA A 330 -21.59 18.99 -11.09
N ALA A 331 -21.72 17.94 -10.30
CA ALA A 331 -20.59 17.28 -9.63
C ALA A 331 -19.70 16.55 -10.65
N LEU A 332 -20.31 15.91 -11.65
CA LEU A 332 -19.61 15.24 -12.75
C LEU A 332 -18.83 16.22 -13.64
N ASP A 333 -19.42 17.38 -13.94
CA ASP A 333 -18.74 18.43 -14.71
C ASP A 333 -17.56 19.04 -13.94
N LYS A 334 -17.66 19.12 -12.61
CA LYS A 334 -16.55 19.56 -11.76
C LYS A 334 -15.37 18.59 -11.81
N ILE A 335 -15.64 17.29 -11.78
CA ILE A 335 -14.62 16.23 -11.89
C ILE A 335 -13.92 16.30 -13.25
N ARG A 336 -14.68 16.50 -14.34
CA ARG A 336 -14.14 16.65 -15.71
C ARG A 336 -13.22 17.85 -15.89
N GLN A 337 -13.43 18.93 -15.13
CA GLN A 337 -12.68 20.18 -15.23
C GLN A 337 -11.51 20.27 -14.23
N THR A 338 -11.23 19.20 -13.49
CA THR A 338 -10.20 19.18 -12.44
C THR A 338 -8.81 19.29 -13.05
N LYS A 339 -7.94 20.12 -12.44
CA LYS A 339 -6.54 20.29 -12.85
C LYS A 339 -5.66 19.06 -12.61
N SER A 340 -6.14 18.12 -11.80
CA SER A 340 -5.41 16.92 -11.35
C SER A 340 -6.23 15.66 -11.65
N PRO A 341 -6.12 15.08 -12.87
CA PRO A 341 -6.94 13.95 -13.29
C PRO A 341 -6.74 12.68 -12.43
N HIS A 342 -5.53 12.47 -11.92
CA HIS A 342 -5.22 11.28 -11.11
C HIS A 342 -5.93 11.31 -9.74
N LEU A 343 -6.05 12.49 -9.13
CA LEU A 343 -6.81 12.65 -7.88
C LEU A 343 -8.30 12.45 -8.12
N ALA A 344 -8.82 12.92 -9.26
CA ALA A 344 -10.20 12.67 -9.65
C ALA A 344 -10.50 11.17 -9.83
N ILE A 345 -9.58 10.41 -10.43
CA ILE A 345 -9.69 8.96 -10.60
C ILE A 345 -9.71 8.24 -9.24
N GLU A 346 -8.79 8.58 -8.34
CA GLU A 346 -8.73 7.97 -7.00
C GLU A 346 -9.95 8.33 -6.15
N ALA A 347 -10.43 9.57 -6.22
CA ALA A 347 -11.65 10.01 -5.55
C ALA A 347 -12.87 9.24 -6.08
N LEU A 348 -13.01 9.13 -7.40
CA LEU A 348 -14.06 8.34 -8.03
C LEU A 348 -13.98 6.87 -7.62
N ARG A 349 -12.79 6.27 -7.63
CA ARG A 349 -12.59 4.87 -7.21
C ARG A 349 -13.01 4.65 -5.76
N ALA A 350 -12.59 5.51 -4.85
CA ALA A 350 -12.92 5.40 -3.44
C ALA A 350 -14.42 5.56 -3.19
N ALA A 351 -15.04 6.54 -3.85
CA ALA A 351 -16.47 6.77 -3.75
C ALA A 351 -17.26 5.59 -4.34
N LEU A 352 -16.86 5.08 -5.51
CA LEU A 352 -17.46 3.90 -6.14
C LEU A 352 -17.39 2.64 -5.27
N LEU A 353 -16.27 2.42 -4.57
CA LEU A 353 -16.13 1.29 -3.65
C LEU A 353 -17.10 1.40 -2.47
N ALA A 354 -17.26 2.61 -1.90
CA ALA A 354 -18.21 2.84 -0.81
C ALA A 354 -19.66 2.66 -1.27
N ASP A 355 -20.01 3.18 -2.45
CA ASP A 355 -21.34 3.06 -3.02
C ASP A 355 -21.69 1.63 -3.44
N ALA A 356 -20.73 0.94 -4.03
CA ALA A 356 -20.89 -0.47 -4.36
C ALA A 356 -21.18 -1.26 -3.09
N ASP A 357 -20.40 -1.11 -2.01
CA ASP A 357 -20.68 -1.79 -0.74
C ASP A 357 -22.06 -1.43 -0.17
N ALA A 358 -22.48 -0.16 -0.23
CA ALA A 358 -23.81 0.24 0.23
C ALA A 358 -24.94 -0.47 -0.55
N VAL A 359 -24.84 -0.49 -1.88
CA VAL A 359 -25.86 -1.04 -2.79
C VAL A 359 -25.81 -2.56 -2.86
N THR A 360 -24.64 -3.13 -3.11
CA THR A 360 -24.45 -4.56 -3.33
C THR A 360 -24.07 -5.33 -2.06
N GLY A 361 -23.70 -4.67 -0.96
CA GLY A 361 -23.18 -5.26 0.29
C GLY A 361 -24.08 -6.31 0.94
N GLY A 362 -24.06 -7.53 0.46
CA GLY A 362 -25.08 -8.54 0.70
C GLY A 362 -25.41 -9.36 -0.54
N ASN A 363 -24.71 -9.17 -1.65
CA ASN A 363 -24.85 -9.91 -2.90
C ASN A 363 -23.46 -10.25 -3.42
N ILE A 364 -22.98 -11.43 -3.05
CA ILE A 364 -21.61 -11.90 -3.28
C ILE A 364 -21.29 -11.95 -4.78
N ALA A 365 -22.26 -12.38 -5.60
CA ALA A 365 -22.07 -12.48 -7.05
C ALA A 365 -21.79 -11.11 -7.67
N ARG A 366 -22.58 -10.09 -7.29
CA ARG A 366 -22.42 -8.73 -7.80
C ARG A 366 -21.22 -8.01 -7.23
N GLU A 367 -20.91 -8.20 -5.95
CA GLU A 367 -19.68 -7.67 -5.34
C GLU A 367 -18.42 -8.17 -6.07
N ARG A 368 -18.36 -9.49 -6.34
CA ARG A 368 -17.24 -10.09 -7.09
C ARG A 368 -17.14 -9.52 -8.51
N GLN A 369 -18.26 -9.48 -9.24
CA GLN A 369 -18.29 -8.95 -10.61
C GLN A 369 -17.85 -7.48 -10.67
N PHE A 370 -18.33 -6.66 -9.72
CA PHE A 370 -17.97 -5.26 -9.61
C PHE A 370 -16.46 -5.08 -9.33
N SER A 371 -15.96 -5.78 -8.31
CA SER A 371 -14.54 -5.72 -7.93
C SER A 371 -13.63 -6.13 -9.09
N GLN A 372 -14.00 -7.16 -9.84
CA GLN A 372 -13.24 -7.61 -11.02
C GLN A 372 -13.25 -6.54 -12.12
N ARG A 373 -14.42 -6.01 -12.47
CA ARG A 373 -14.56 -4.97 -13.51
C ARG A 373 -13.76 -3.71 -13.16
N LEU A 374 -13.81 -3.27 -11.89
CA LEU A 374 -13.03 -2.12 -11.41
C LEU A 374 -11.52 -2.40 -11.47
N ALA A 375 -11.08 -3.59 -11.03
CA ALA A 375 -9.67 -3.98 -11.09
C ALA A 375 -9.13 -4.03 -12.54
N GLU A 376 -9.90 -4.61 -13.47
CA GLU A 376 -9.55 -4.64 -14.89
C GLU A 376 -9.46 -3.24 -15.51
N LEU A 377 -10.38 -2.36 -15.13
CA LEU A 377 -10.40 -0.98 -15.59
C LEU A 377 -9.17 -0.20 -15.07
N MET A 378 -8.85 -0.37 -13.78
CA MET A 378 -7.65 0.23 -13.18
C MET A 378 -6.36 -0.34 -13.77
N ASN A 379 -6.30 -1.64 -14.05
CA ASN A 379 -5.14 -2.24 -14.71
C ASN A 379 -4.93 -1.69 -16.12
N ARG A 380 -5.99 -1.46 -16.89
CA ARG A 380 -5.90 -0.82 -18.22
C ARG A 380 -5.38 0.62 -18.11
N TYR A 381 -5.79 1.37 -17.09
CA TYR A 381 -5.26 2.70 -16.81
C TYR A 381 -3.78 2.68 -16.41
N LEU A 382 -3.38 1.81 -15.47
CA LEU A 382 -2.00 1.70 -15.00
C LEU A 382 -1.03 1.25 -16.12
N ASN A 383 -1.51 0.44 -17.06
CA ASN A 383 -0.74 0.00 -18.23
C ASN A 383 -0.80 0.98 -19.42
N ALA A 384 -1.32 2.21 -19.20
CA ALA A 384 -1.46 3.26 -20.20
C ALA A 384 -2.30 2.89 -21.44
N HIS A 385 -3.19 1.89 -21.33
CA HIS A 385 -4.17 1.56 -22.38
C HIS A 385 -5.36 2.51 -22.39
N LEU A 386 -5.53 3.31 -21.33
CA LEU A 386 -6.56 4.35 -21.21
C LEU A 386 -5.92 5.66 -20.80
N THR A 387 -6.36 6.75 -21.42
CA THR A 387 -6.05 8.11 -21.00
C THR A 387 -6.83 8.47 -19.74
N ALA A 388 -6.39 9.51 -19.02
CA ALA A 388 -7.06 9.97 -17.81
C ALA A 388 -8.52 10.43 -18.05
N ALA A 389 -8.85 10.91 -19.26
CA ALA A 389 -10.22 11.28 -19.60
C ALA A 389 -11.11 10.06 -19.84
N GLU A 390 -10.59 9.04 -20.53
CA GLU A 390 -11.32 7.81 -20.84
C GLU A 390 -11.64 7.00 -19.59
N ILE A 391 -10.67 6.85 -18.67
CA ILE A 391 -10.89 6.17 -17.39
C ILE A 391 -11.94 6.89 -16.53
N ILE A 392 -11.94 8.22 -16.51
CA ILE A 392 -12.94 8.99 -15.77
C ILE A 392 -14.34 8.72 -16.32
N GLU A 393 -14.51 8.70 -17.66
CA GLU A 393 -15.82 8.43 -18.25
C GLU A 393 -16.29 6.98 -17.96
N GLU A 394 -15.39 6.00 -18.00
CA GLU A 394 -15.70 4.61 -17.64
C GLU A 394 -16.08 4.46 -16.16
N LEU A 395 -15.39 5.16 -15.25
CA LEU A 395 -15.74 5.20 -13.82
C LEU A 395 -17.09 5.89 -13.60
N ILE A 396 -17.40 6.95 -14.34
CA ILE A 396 -18.71 7.63 -14.29
C ILE A 396 -19.81 6.68 -14.79
N GLN A 397 -19.55 5.93 -15.86
CA GLN A 397 -20.52 4.97 -16.36
C GLN A 397 -20.76 3.85 -15.34
N MET A 398 -19.70 3.35 -14.70
CA MET A 398 -19.81 2.39 -13.62
C MET A 398 -20.62 2.94 -12.43
N ALA A 399 -20.50 4.23 -12.10
CA ALA A 399 -21.30 4.87 -11.06
C ALA A 399 -22.80 4.86 -11.40
N LYS A 400 -23.14 5.13 -12.66
CA LYS A 400 -24.53 5.05 -13.15
C LYS A 400 -25.06 3.61 -13.08
N ASP A 401 -24.22 2.63 -13.41
CA ASP A 401 -24.58 1.21 -13.33
C ASP A 401 -24.91 0.81 -11.88
N ILE A 402 -24.11 1.24 -10.89
CA ILE A 402 -24.39 1.02 -9.45
C ILE A 402 -25.72 1.68 -9.04
N ALA A 403 -25.95 2.93 -9.47
CA ALA A 403 -27.18 3.64 -9.13
C ALA A 403 -28.43 2.96 -9.71
N ALA A 404 -28.32 2.37 -10.91
CA ALA A 404 -29.39 1.57 -11.50
C ALA A 404 -29.58 0.23 -10.77
N GLU A 405 -28.49 -0.39 -10.31
CA GLU A 405 -28.49 -1.65 -9.57
C GLU A 405 -29.31 -1.55 -8.28
N ALA A 406 -29.25 -0.41 -7.59
CA ALA A 406 -30.02 -0.16 -6.36
C ALA A 406 -31.54 -0.30 -6.52
N ARG A 407 -32.08 -0.07 -7.73
CA ARG A 407 -33.52 -0.18 -8.03
C ARG A 407 -33.86 -1.41 -8.87
N ARG A 408 -32.89 -2.29 -9.13
CA ARG A 408 -33.09 -3.45 -10.03
C ARG A 408 -34.15 -4.42 -9.51
N GLY A 409 -34.29 -4.55 -8.19
CA GLY A 409 -35.35 -5.38 -7.58
C GLY A 409 -36.77 -4.97 -8.00
N GLU A 410 -37.00 -3.69 -8.34
CA GLU A 410 -38.29 -3.15 -8.78
C GLU A 410 -38.67 -3.56 -10.21
N GLN A 411 -37.70 -4.05 -11.00
CA GLN A 411 -37.95 -4.47 -12.39
C GLN A 411 -38.65 -5.83 -12.48
N PHE A 412 -38.65 -6.60 -11.39
CA PHE A 412 -39.28 -7.91 -11.34
C PHE A 412 -40.77 -7.79 -10.96
N ASP A 413 -41.58 -8.70 -11.47
CA ASP A 413 -42.98 -8.85 -11.07
C ASP A 413 -43.24 -10.20 -10.38
N PRO A 414 -43.64 -10.23 -9.09
CA PRO A 414 -43.58 -9.14 -8.12
C PRO A 414 -42.14 -8.68 -7.82
N PRO A 415 -41.94 -7.46 -7.28
CA PRO A 415 -40.62 -6.93 -6.95
C PRO A 415 -39.83 -7.88 -6.03
N LEU A 416 -38.54 -8.03 -6.30
CA LEU A 416 -37.65 -8.83 -5.45
C LEU A 416 -37.06 -7.96 -4.35
N ASP A 417 -37.13 -8.45 -3.11
CA ASP A 417 -36.39 -7.84 -2.00
C ASP A 417 -34.88 -8.09 -2.12
N ARG A 418 -34.08 -7.46 -1.26
CA ARG A 418 -32.60 -7.55 -1.31
C ARG A 418 -32.08 -8.99 -1.19
N ARG A 419 -32.73 -9.87 -0.41
CA ARG A 419 -32.30 -11.27 -0.25
C ARG A 419 -32.66 -12.10 -1.45
N GLN A 420 -33.87 -11.91 -1.97
CA GLN A 420 -34.35 -12.59 -3.14
C GLN A 420 -33.53 -12.20 -4.37
N LEU A 421 -33.17 -10.92 -4.51
CA LEU A 421 -32.32 -10.44 -5.60
C LEU A 421 -30.90 -11.02 -5.57
N ALA A 422 -30.28 -11.10 -4.39
CA ALA A 422 -28.95 -11.72 -4.26
C ALA A 422 -28.99 -13.23 -4.52
N THR A 423 -30.04 -13.90 -4.07
CA THR A 423 -30.26 -15.33 -4.33
C THR A 423 -30.48 -15.58 -5.82
N TYR A 424 -31.24 -14.70 -6.47
CA TYR A 424 -31.43 -14.70 -7.92
C TYR A 424 -30.09 -14.62 -8.66
N ASP A 425 -29.21 -13.67 -8.30
CA ASP A 425 -27.91 -13.54 -8.96
C ASP A 425 -26.98 -14.73 -8.69
N ALA A 426 -27.02 -15.31 -7.49
CA ALA A 426 -26.26 -16.52 -7.17
C ALA A 426 -26.65 -17.70 -8.08
N LEU A 427 -27.93 -17.81 -8.43
CA LEU A 427 -28.44 -18.79 -9.40
C LEU A 427 -28.08 -18.40 -10.84
N ALA A 428 -28.29 -17.14 -11.21
CA ALA A 428 -28.05 -16.63 -12.57
C ALA A 428 -26.57 -16.59 -12.96
N THR A 429 -25.64 -16.84 -12.03
CA THR A 429 -24.22 -17.00 -12.34
C THR A 429 -23.97 -18.27 -13.17
N ASN A 430 -24.91 -19.22 -13.22
CA ASN A 430 -24.85 -20.34 -14.16
C ASN A 430 -25.37 -19.91 -15.53
N GLU A 431 -24.48 -19.85 -16.53
CA GLU A 431 -24.79 -19.41 -17.89
C GLU A 431 -25.94 -20.22 -18.53
N SER A 432 -25.99 -21.54 -18.33
CA SER A 432 -27.05 -22.38 -18.89
C SER A 432 -28.42 -22.09 -18.27
N ALA A 433 -28.44 -21.76 -16.98
CA ALA A 433 -29.68 -21.45 -16.28
C ALA A 433 -30.24 -20.09 -16.70
N ASP A 434 -29.39 -19.08 -16.87
CA ASP A 434 -29.77 -17.76 -17.35
C ASP A 434 -30.34 -17.82 -18.78
N LEU A 435 -29.72 -18.61 -19.65
CA LEU A 435 -30.13 -18.76 -21.06
C LEU A 435 -31.44 -19.55 -21.25
N ILE A 436 -31.65 -20.62 -20.47
CA ILE A 436 -32.74 -21.58 -20.71
C ILE A 436 -34.00 -21.23 -19.92
N MET A 437 -33.86 -20.76 -18.68
CA MET A 437 -34.99 -20.64 -17.74
C MET A 437 -35.67 -19.27 -17.77
N GLY A 438 -34.95 -18.24 -18.23
CA GLY A 438 -35.39 -16.86 -18.23
C GLY A 438 -35.51 -16.25 -16.82
N GLN A 439 -35.62 -14.92 -16.79
CA GLN A 439 -35.58 -14.12 -15.55
C GLN A 439 -36.75 -14.44 -14.60
N ASP A 440 -37.96 -14.67 -15.12
CA ASP A 440 -39.15 -14.91 -14.30
C ASP A 440 -39.10 -16.23 -13.51
N THR A 441 -38.53 -17.27 -14.11
CA THR A 441 -38.43 -18.60 -13.46
C THR A 441 -37.38 -18.56 -12.37
N LEU A 442 -36.20 -17.98 -12.65
CA LEU A 442 -35.15 -17.79 -11.67
C LEU A 442 -35.61 -16.91 -10.50
N ALA A 443 -36.38 -15.86 -10.78
CA ALA A 443 -36.98 -15.01 -9.74
C ALA A 443 -37.95 -15.80 -8.83
N LYS A 444 -38.78 -16.69 -9.39
CA LYS A 444 -39.65 -17.58 -8.61
C LYS A 444 -38.86 -18.55 -7.73
N ILE A 445 -37.80 -19.15 -8.28
CA ILE A 445 -36.91 -20.05 -7.51
C ILE A 445 -36.27 -19.28 -6.35
N ALA A 446 -35.74 -18.08 -6.61
CA ALA A 446 -35.12 -17.24 -5.59
C ALA A 446 -36.07 -16.89 -4.44
N ARG A 447 -37.34 -16.55 -4.74
CA ARG A 447 -38.38 -16.32 -3.72
C ARG A 447 -38.62 -17.57 -2.87
N GLU A 448 -38.86 -18.72 -3.51
CA GLU A 448 -39.10 -19.98 -2.77
C GLU A 448 -37.88 -20.41 -1.96
N LEU A 449 -36.65 -20.17 -2.43
CA LEU A 449 -35.42 -20.48 -1.70
C LEU A 449 -35.29 -19.65 -0.42
N VAL A 450 -35.49 -18.34 -0.51
CA VAL A 450 -35.44 -17.46 0.67
C VAL A 450 -36.49 -17.89 1.70
N ASP A 451 -37.68 -18.31 1.26
CA ASP A 451 -38.74 -18.81 2.15
C ASP A 451 -38.41 -20.16 2.79
N VAL A 452 -37.70 -21.04 2.09
CA VAL A 452 -37.21 -22.33 2.63
C VAL A 452 -36.16 -22.05 3.71
N VAL A 453 -35.19 -21.19 3.40
CA VAL A 453 -34.13 -20.80 4.33
C VAL A 453 -34.75 -20.16 5.57
N ARG A 454 -35.62 -19.16 5.44
CA ARG A 454 -36.30 -18.53 6.59
C ARG A 454 -37.05 -19.51 7.50
N ARG A 455 -37.61 -20.59 6.95
CA ARG A 455 -38.29 -21.63 7.72
C ARG A 455 -37.31 -22.50 8.52
N ASP A 456 -36.17 -22.84 7.93
CA ASP A 456 -35.18 -23.76 8.51
C ASP A 456 -34.11 -23.06 9.38
N VAL A 457 -33.94 -21.73 9.26
CA VAL A 457 -32.91 -20.89 9.96
C VAL A 457 -33.20 -20.63 11.44
N LYS A 458 -34.34 -21.07 11.99
CA LYS A 458 -34.66 -20.86 13.43
C LYS A 458 -33.71 -21.53 14.43
N THR A 459 -32.73 -22.31 13.96
CA THR A 459 -31.69 -22.97 14.75
C THR A 459 -30.34 -22.66 14.13
N ASP A 460 -29.28 -22.44 14.93
CA ASP A 460 -27.89 -22.12 14.54
C ASP A 460 -27.32 -23.06 13.45
N TRP A 461 -27.72 -22.84 12.20
CA TRP A 461 -27.45 -23.71 11.07
C TRP A 461 -26.08 -23.44 10.44
N THR A 462 -25.48 -22.28 10.75
CA THR A 462 -24.13 -21.88 10.35
C THR A 462 -23.06 -22.75 11.01
N VAL A 463 -23.33 -23.28 12.21
CA VAL A 463 -22.41 -24.15 12.97
C VAL A 463 -22.76 -25.64 12.79
N ARG A 464 -24.03 -25.95 12.52
CA ARG A 464 -24.57 -27.32 12.52
C ARG A 464 -24.62 -27.96 11.14
N GLU A 465 -23.70 -28.89 10.90
CA GLU A 465 -23.56 -29.60 9.60
C GLU A 465 -24.79 -30.45 9.24
N ASP A 466 -25.53 -30.96 10.23
CA ASP A 466 -26.77 -31.72 10.02
C ASP A 466 -27.89 -30.85 9.44
N VAL A 467 -28.05 -29.63 9.96
CA VAL A 467 -29.01 -28.64 9.44
C VAL A 467 -28.58 -28.15 8.05
N ARG A 468 -27.28 -27.91 7.84
CA ARG A 468 -26.72 -27.52 6.53
C ARG A 468 -26.90 -28.61 5.47
N ALA A 469 -26.79 -29.89 5.83
CA ALA A 469 -27.06 -31.02 4.93
C ALA A 469 -28.55 -31.14 4.56
N LYS A 470 -29.45 -30.88 5.52
CA LYS A 470 -30.89 -30.83 5.27
C LYS A 470 -31.25 -29.66 4.34
N LEU A 471 -30.66 -28.48 4.57
CA LEU A 471 -30.86 -27.30 3.72
C LEU A 471 -30.37 -27.57 2.28
N ARG A 472 -29.17 -28.13 2.10
CA ARG A 472 -28.66 -28.58 0.78
C ARG A 472 -29.64 -29.49 0.06
N SER A 473 -30.22 -30.44 0.79
CA SER A 473 -31.19 -31.39 0.24
C SER A 473 -32.51 -30.71 -0.17
N SER A 474 -32.98 -29.74 0.61
CA SER A 474 -34.16 -28.92 0.30
C SER A 474 -33.92 -28.04 -0.94
N ILE A 475 -32.78 -27.34 -1.00
CA ILE A 475 -32.37 -26.53 -2.16
C ILE A 475 -32.29 -27.39 -3.41
N LYS A 476 -31.60 -28.54 -3.33
CA LYS A 476 -31.48 -29.48 -4.46
C LYS A 476 -32.85 -29.93 -4.97
N ARG A 477 -33.76 -30.29 -4.06
CA ARG A 477 -35.13 -30.72 -4.44
C ARG A 477 -35.90 -29.60 -5.14
N LEU A 478 -35.72 -28.36 -4.68
CA LEU A 478 -36.36 -27.20 -5.29
C LEU A 478 -35.81 -26.95 -6.69
N LEU A 479 -34.48 -26.98 -6.88
CA LEU A 479 -33.88 -26.81 -8.20
C LEU A 479 -34.38 -27.88 -9.20
N VAL A 480 -34.51 -29.13 -8.76
CA VAL A 480 -35.07 -30.22 -9.59
C VAL A 480 -36.54 -29.97 -9.93
N LYS A 481 -37.35 -29.44 -9.01
CA LYS A 481 -38.78 -29.13 -9.25
C LYS A 481 -38.97 -28.10 -10.38
N TYR A 482 -38.02 -27.19 -10.56
CA TYR A 482 -38.07 -26.14 -11.58
C TYR A 482 -37.30 -26.48 -12.84
N ASP A 483 -36.87 -27.74 -13.01
CA ASP A 483 -36.05 -28.17 -14.15
C ASP A 483 -34.76 -27.34 -14.32
N TYR A 484 -34.15 -26.95 -13.19
CA TYR A 484 -32.87 -26.23 -13.21
C TYR A 484 -31.80 -27.11 -13.86
N PRO A 485 -31.03 -26.59 -14.83
CA PRO A 485 -30.05 -27.37 -15.56
C PRO A 485 -29.09 -28.14 -14.63
N PRO A 486 -28.83 -29.43 -14.88
CA PRO A 486 -27.98 -30.24 -14.00
C PRO A 486 -26.51 -29.84 -14.07
N ASP A 487 -26.09 -29.13 -15.13
CA ASP A 487 -24.76 -28.57 -15.25
C ASP A 487 -24.56 -27.43 -14.25
N GLN A 488 -23.44 -27.47 -13.52
CA GLN A 488 -23.12 -26.56 -12.41
C GLN A 488 -24.20 -26.46 -11.31
N GLN A 489 -25.16 -27.40 -11.24
CA GLN A 489 -26.19 -27.39 -10.18
C GLN A 489 -25.58 -27.48 -8.79
N GLN A 490 -24.51 -28.27 -8.62
CA GLN A 490 -23.78 -28.36 -7.35
C GLN A 490 -23.13 -27.02 -6.96
N GLU A 491 -22.55 -26.30 -7.92
CA GLU A 491 -21.97 -24.98 -7.67
C GLU A 491 -23.03 -23.95 -7.35
N ALA A 492 -24.18 -23.98 -8.04
CA ALA A 492 -25.32 -23.11 -7.74
C ALA A 492 -25.81 -23.31 -6.30
N ILE A 493 -25.91 -24.58 -5.84
CA ILE A 493 -26.27 -24.88 -4.44
C ILE A 493 -25.22 -24.30 -3.48
N ALA A 494 -23.93 -24.46 -3.78
CA ALA A 494 -22.86 -23.93 -2.94
C ALA A 494 -22.89 -22.39 -2.85
N ARG A 495 -23.06 -21.70 -3.98
CA ARG A 495 -23.17 -20.24 -4.06
C ARG A 495 -24.40 -19.71 -3.31
N VAL A 496 -25.54 -20.38 -3.45
CA VAL A 496 -26.75 -20.02 -2.68
C VAL A 496 -26.49 -20.18 -1.18
N ILE A 497 -25.82 -21.24 -0.74
CA ILE A 497 -25.52 -21.43 0.68
C ILE A 497 -24.56 -20.36 1.20
N GLU A 498 -23.48 -20.08 0.46
CA GLU A 498 -22.54 -19.01 0.77
C GLU A 498 -23.27 -17.66 0.93
N GLN A 499 -24.18 -17.36 0.01
CA GLN A 499 -25.02 -16.17 0.03
C GLN A 499 -25.96 -16.11 1.25
N MET A 500 -26.50 -17.25 1.68
CA MET A 500 -27.37 -17.32 2.86
C MET A 500 -26.57 -17.23 4.17
N GLU A 501 -25.35 -17.76 4.21
CA GLU A 501 -24.44 -17.62 5.36
C GLU A 501 -24.07 -16.15 5.59
N LEU A 502 -23.82 -15.40 4.51
CA LEU A 502 -23.59 -13.95 4.59
C LEU A 502 -24.81 -13.21 5.19
N PHE A 503 -26.02 -13.60 4.81
CA PHE A 503 -27.23 -13.00 5.37
C PHE A 503 -27.41 -13.31 6.85
N ALA A 504 -27.12 -14.54 7.29
CA ALA A 504 -27.16 -14.90 8.69
C ALA A 504 -26.14 -14.10 9.52
N ALA A 505 -24.90 -13.99 9.04
CA ALA A 505 -23.85 -13.23 9.72
C ALA A 505 -24.18 -11.74 9.86
N LYS A 506 -24.86 -11.13 8.87
CA LYS A 506 -25.32 -9.73 8.93
C LYS A 506 -26.58 -9.51 9.76
N GLU A 507 -27.33 -10.56 10.12
CA GLU A 507 -28.47 -10.47 11.05
C GLU A 507 -28.04 -10.57 12.52
N GLU A 508 -26.90 -11.22 12.78
CA GLU A 508 -26.32 -11.39 14.13
C GLU A 508 -25.43 -10.21 14.57
N ALA A 509 -24.94 -9.40 13.63
CA ALA A 509 -24.13 -8.19 13.83
C ALA A 509 -25.00 -6.92 13.87
#